data_AF-A0A3D4T486-F1
#
_entry.id   AF-A0A3D4T486-F1
#
_cell.length_a   1.000
_cell.length_b   1.000
_cell.length_c   1.000
_cell.angle_alpha   90.00
_cell.angle_beta   90.00
_cell.angle_gamma   90.00
#
_symmetry.space_group_name_H-M   'P 1'
#
loop_
_entity.id
_entity.type
_entity.pdbx_description
1 polymer ?
#
loop_
_entity_poly.entity_id
_entity_poly.type
_entity_poly.pdbx_seq_one_letter_code
_entity_poly.pdbx_strand_id
1 'polypeptide(L)'
;MDSIVSLPIRIVEWLGKQEDMKDLTFFVEYPPINKAVPLRKAIVAVGIDNIEITDKFVANDDGVLERQEYCRTAEIKANLSICVPFSKGGQACHDIFTRIADALTFRTNLNIEKSGCTEIASDRDTDALVMNGWFLMNADFCPAQSTDDNYANFLDKELLCGSHIRNSEIHVTAADKERWNVPVATGFYIGNGSSSRTFPLEFQPQYLILMAAGQPAVTIDFANSTAKSHMAMATANTSSQGIQITSSGFKVSKATSGNVTSDLNAIGVSYIYVAYK
;
A
#
# COMPACT_ATOMS: atom_id res chain seq x y z
N MET A 1 17.03 -10.96 -32.92
CA MET A 1 16.45 -10.12 -33.99
C MET A 1 14.94 -10.34 -34.10
N ASP A 2 14.18 -10.40 -32.97
CA ASP A 2 12.71 -10.60 -32.99
C ASP A 2 11.97 -10.05 -31.74
N SER A 3 12.60 -9.25 -30.86
CA SER A 3 11.91 -8.70 -29.66
C SER A 3 11.08 -7.45 -29.94
N ILE A 4 11.51 -6.62 -30.90
CA ILE A 4 10.79 -5.38 -31.29
C ILE A 4 9.55 -5.69 -32.13
N VAL A 5 9.65 -6.63 -33.07
CA VAL A 5 8.51 -7.02 -33.94
C VAL A 5 7.40 -7.70 -33.13
N SER A 6 7.73 -8.30 -32.00
CA SER A 6 6.78 -8.93 -31.07
C SER A 6 6.26 -8.00 -29.98
N LEU A 7 6.69 -6.73 -29.92
CA LEU A 7 6.28 -5.77 -28.88
C LEU A 7 4.75 -5.54 -28.83
N PRO A 8 4.04 -5.35 -29.97
CA PRO A 8 2.59 -5.20 -29.94
C PRO A 8 1.89 -6.45 -29.41
N ILE A 9 2.40 -7.63 -29.76
CA ILE A 9 1.88 -8.92 -29.27
C ILE A 9 2.06 -9.02 -27.75
N ARG A 10 3.25 -8.69 -27.25
CA ARG A 10 3.54 -8.69 -25.81
C ARG A 10 2.65 -7.72 -25.03
N ILE A 11 2.42 -6.51 -25.56
CA ILE A 11 1.52 -5.52 -24.94
C ILE A 11 0.09 -6.06 -24.89
N VAL A 12 -0.41 -6.61 -26.00
CA VAL A 12 -1.76 -7.20 -26.08
C VAL A 12 -1.93 -8.37 -25.12
N GLU A 13 -0.99 -9.31 -25.08
CA GLU A 13 -1.01 -10.45 -24.17
C GLU A 13 -0.97 -10.03 -22.70
N TRP A 14 -0.20 -9.00 -22.37
CA TRP A 14 -0.09 -8.50 -21.01
C TRP A 14 -1.36 -7.74 -20.58
N LEU A 15 -1.91 -6.89 -21.45
CA LEU A 15 -3.17 -6.17 -21.21
C LEU A 15 -4.35 -7.16 -21.05
N GLY A 16 -4.39 -8.22 -21.86
CA GLY A 16 -5.41 -9.26 -21.78
C GLY A 16 -5.42 -10.06 -20.47
N LYS A 17 -4.32 -10.05 -19.71
CA LYS A 17 -4.21 -10.71 -18.39
C LYS A 17 -4.69 -9.83 -17.23
N GLN A 18 -4.94 -8.54 -17.46
CA GLN A 18 -5.32 -7.61 -16.39
C GLN A 18 -6.77 -7.84 -15.94
N GLU A 19 -7.00 -7.99 -14.63
CA GLU A 19 -8.34 -8.27 -14.10
C GLU A 19 -9.31 -7.13 -14.33
N ASP A 20 -8.81 -5.90 -14.26
CA ASP A 20 -9.54 -4.67 -14.47
C ASP A 20 -9.75 -4.33 -15.95
N MET A 21 -9.42 -5.22 -16.91
CA MET A 21 -9.61 -5.00 -18.36
C MET A 21 -10.33 -6.14 -19.08
N LYS A 22 -10.96 -7.06 -18.34
CA LYS A 22 -11.71 -8.21 -18.91
C LYS A 22 -12.94 -7.79 -19.75
N ASP A 23 -13.39 -6.54 -19.61
CA ASP A 23 -14.47 -5.94 -20.40
C ASP A 23 -14.04 -5.52 -21.82
N LEU A 24 -12.73 -5.48 -22.08
CA LEU A 24 -12.12 -5.07 -23.35
C LEU A 24 -11.61 -6.27 -24.14
N THR A 25 -11.53 -6.12 -25.46
CA THR A 25 -10.90 -7.09 -26.36
C THR A 25 -9.67 -6.46 -27.00
N PHE A 26 -8.50 -7.05 -26.77
CA PHE A 26 -7.23 -6.55 -27.29
C PHE A 26 -6.77 -7.40 -28.49
N PHE A 27 -6.23 -6.73 -29.50
CA PHE A 27 -5.51 -7.40 -30.59
C PHE A 27 -4.42 -6.50 -31.18
N VAL A 28 -3.54 -7.10 -31.97
CA VAL A 28 -2.54 -6.37 -32.74
C VAL A 28 -3.17 -5.77 -33.99
N GLU A 29 -2.75 -4.57 -34.38
CA GLU A 29 -3.25 -3.88 -35.58
C GLU A 29 -2.95 -4.66 -36.87
N TYR A 30 -1.85 -5.42 -36.87
CA TYR A 30 -1.44 -6.26 -37.98
C TYR A 30 -1.23 -7.73 -37.54
N PRO A 31 -1.77 -8.73 -38.28
CA PRO A 31 -2.60 -8.61 -39.48
C PRO A 31 -4.01 -8.08 -39.16
N PRO A 32 -4.69 -7.39 -40.10
CA PRO A 32 -5.99 -6.80 -39.85
C PRO A 32 -7.05 -7.86 -39.54
N ILE A 33 -7.71 -7.72 -38.39
CA ILE A 33 -8.77 -8.63 -37.94
C ILE A 33 -10.14 -8.01 -38.26
N ASN A 34 -11.02 -8.80 -38.88
CA ASN A 34 -12.41 -8.39 -39.13
C ASN A 34 -13.16 -8.14 -37.82
N LYS A 35 -13.60 -6.90 -37.63
CA LYS A 35 -14.40 -6.49 -36.46
C LYS A 35 -15.85 -6.95 -36.64
N ALA A 36 -16.48 -7.43 -35.57
CA ALA A 36 -17.88 -7.80 -35.61
C ALA A 36 -18.76 -6.54 -35.76
N VAL A 37 -19.72 -6.58 -36.69
CA VAL A 37 -20.67 -5.48 -36.92
C VAL A 37 -22.09 -5.96 -36.59
N PRO A 38 -22.83 -5.30 -35.68
CA PRO A 38 -22.42 -4.18 -34.84
C PRO A 38 -21.49 -4.60 -33.69
N LEU A 39 -20.65 -3.68 -33.24
CA LEU A 39 -19.72 -3.89 -32.12
C LEU A 39 -20.48 -4.12 -30.81
N ARG A 40 -20.29 -5.30 -30.19
CA ARG A 40 -20.93 -5.66 -28.91
C ARG A 40 -20.08 -5.32 -27.68
N LYS A 41 -18.76 -5.19 -27.86
CA LYS A 41 -17.78 -4.90 -26.81
C LYS A 41 -16.81 -3.84 -27.30
N ALA A 42 -16.16 -3.15 -26.37
CA ALA A 42 -15.09 -2.23 -26.71
C ALA A 42 -13.84 -3.01 -27.09
N ILE A 43 -13.18 -2.55 -28.13
CA ILE A 43 -12.05 -3.20 -28.77
C ILE A 43 -10.88 -2.23 -28.80
N VAL A 44 -9.68 -2.75 -28.57
CA VAL A 44 -8.43 -1.99 -28.62
C VAL A 44 -7.43 -2.70 -29.51
N ALA A 45 -7.01 -2.03 -30.58
CA ALA A 45 -5.91 -2.47 -31.43
C ALA A 45 -4.61 -1.80 -30.99
N VAL A 46 -3.50 -2.54 -30.95
CA VAL A 46 -2.16 -2.02 -30.63
C VAL A 46 -1.22 -2.24 -31.80
N GLY A 47 -0.47 -1.21 -32.20
CA GLY A 47 0.52 -1.29 -33.27
C GLY A 47 1.79 -0.49 -32.94
N ILE A 48 2.69 -0.41 -33.93
CA ILE A 48 3.86 0.47 -33.92
C ILE A 48 3.74 1.43 -35.10
N ASP A 49 3.81 2.72 -34.80
CA ASP A 49 3.77 3.81 -35.78
C ASP A 49 5.19 4.13 -36.29
N ASN A 50 6.14 4.30 -35.37
CA ASN A 50 7.53 4.63 -35.71
C ASN A 50 8.52 4.04 -34.71
N ILE A 51 9.73 3.74 -35.18
CA ILE A 51 10.89 3.40 -34.35
C ILE A 51 12.09 4.21 -34.85
N GLU A 52 12.63 5.06 -33.99
CA GLU A 52 13.84 5.81 -34.25
C GLU A 52 14.96 5.29 -33.35
N ILE A 53 16.16 5.05 -33.91
CA ILE A 53 17.30 4.55 -33.15
C ILE A 53 18.43 5.58 -33.27
N THR A 54 18.87 6.10 -32.13
CA THR A 54 19.94 7.09 -32.03
C THR A 54 21.10 6.56 -31.19
N ASP A 55 22.28 7.15 -31.35
CA ASP A 55 23.43 6.82 -30.51
C ASP A 55 23.24 7.37 -29.09
N LYS A 56 23.64 6.60 -28.07
CA LYS A 56 23.47 7.00 -26.68
C LYS A 56 24.59 7.95 -26.23
N PHE A 57 24.21 9.02 -25.55
CA PHE A 57 25.13 9.97 -24.92
C PHE A 57 24.87 10.02 -23.41
N VAL A 58 25.93 10.01 -22.61
CA VAL A 58 25.84 10.09 -21.14
C VAL A 58 26.75 11.21 -20.64
N ALA A 59 26.28 11.99 -19.67
CA ALA A 59 27.09 13.03 -19.05
C ALA A 59 28.20 12.39 -18.19
N ASN A 60 29.45 12.81 -18.40
CA ASN A 60 30.55 12.49 -17.51
C ASN A 60 30.48 13.31 -16.20
N ASP A 61 31.42 13.09 -15.28
CA ASP A 61 31.46 13.77 -13.96
C ASP A 61 31.56 15.31 -14.08
N ASP A 62 31.96 15.82 -15.24
CA ASP A 62 32.04 17.26 -15.57
C ASP A 62 30.80 17.79 -16.32
N GLY A 63 29.75 16.97 -16.48
CA GLY A 63 28.50 17.33 -17.15
C GLY A 63 28.59 17.38 -18.68
N VAL A 64 29.69 16.90 -19.28
CA VAL A 64 29.87 16.85 -20.73
C VAL A 64 29.32 15.54 -21.27
N LEU A 65 28.50 15.62 -22.32
CA LEU A 65 27.92 14.45 -22.98
C LEU A 65 28.99 13.69 -23.78
N GLU A 66 29.36 12.51 -23.32
CA GLU A 66 30.24 11.58 -24.04
C GLU A 66 29.41 10.52 -24.75
N ARG A 67 29.77 10.26 -26.03
CA ARG A 67 29.13 9.22 -26.85
C ARG A 67 29.55 7.84 -26.34
N GLN A 68 28.58 6.99 -26.01
CA GLN A 68 28.85 5.59 -25.72
C GLN A 68 28.95 4.82 -27.04
N GLU A 69 30.18 4.44 -27.43
CA GLU A 69 30.48 3.88 -28.76
C GLU A 69 29.73 2.59 -29.14
N TYR A 70 29.10 1.93 -28.16
CA TYR A 70 28.38 0.67 -28.37
C TYR A 70 26.94 0.66 -27.88
N CYS A 71 26.46 1.74 -27.25
CA CYS A 71 25.08 1.79 -26.75
C CYS A 71 24.22 2.68 -27.67
N ARG A 72 22.99 2.25 -27.93
CA ARG A 72 21.98 2.99 -28.71
C ARG A 72 20.72 3.17 -27.89
N THR A 73 19.96 4.21 -28.19
CA THR A 73 18.68 4.49 -27.58
C THR A 73 17.63 4.43 -28.67
N ALA A 74 16.56 3.68 -28.45
CA ALA A 74 15.45 3.57 -29.40
C ALA A 74 14.22 4.27 -28.84
N GLU A 75 13.71 5.23 -29.61
CA GLU A 75 12.42 5.84 -29.38
C GLU A 75 11.36 5.08 -30.20
N ILE A 76 10.44 4.42 -29.50
CA ILE A 76 9.38 3.60 -30.08
C ILE A 76 8.05 4.30 -29.86
N LYS A 77 7.39 4.69 -30.95
CA LYS A 77 6.04 5.23 -30.92
C LYS A 77 5.04 4.12 -31.22
N ALA A 78 4.32 3.67 -30.20
CA ALA A 78 3.21 2.74 -30.35
C ALA A 78 1.90 3.49 -30.53
N ASN A 79 1.04 3.00 -31.42
CA ASN A 79 -0.30 3.51 -31.62
C ASN A 79 -1.34 2.56 -31.01
N LEU A 80 -2.44 3.14 -30.55
CA LEU A 80 -3.62 2.44 -30.09
C LEU A 80 -4.83 2.91 -30.90
N SER A 81 -5.67 1.98 -31.35
CA SER A 81 -6.98 2.29 -31.91
C SER A 81 -8.07 1.73 -31.02
N ILE A 82 -8.81 2.62 -30.35
CA ILE A 82 -9.87 2.28 -29.41
C ILE A 82 -11.22 2.43 -30.12
N CYS A 83 -11.94 1.32 -30.25
CA CYS A 83 -13.26 1.27 -30.87
C CYS A 83 -14.31 0.93 -29.81
N VAL A 84 -15.30 1.80 -29.61
CA VAL A 84 -16.34 1.66 -28.60
C VAL A 84 -17.72 1.70 -29.25
N PRO A 85 -18.67 0.81 -28.88
CA PRO A 85 -20.03 0.88 -29.39
C PRO A 85 -20.72 2.22 -29.09
N PHE A 86 -21.54 2.73 -30.02
CA PHE A 86 -22.26 4.01 -29.82
C PHE A 86 -23.07 4.07 -28.52
N SER A 87 -23.59 2.93 -28.05
CA SER A 87 -24.38 2.83 -26.82
C SER A 87 -23.62 3.23 -25.54
N LYS A 88 -22.28 3.26 -25.56
CA LYS A 88 -21.45 3.62 -24.40
C LYS A 88 -20.99 5.08 -24.40
N GLY A 89 -21.20 5.81 -25.49
CA GLY A 89 -20.80 7.22 -25.62
C GLY A 89 -19.29 7.45 -25.75
N GLY A 90 -18.91 8.68 -26.14
CA GLY A 90 -17.52 9.04 -26.43
C GLY A 90 -16.62 9.10 -25.19
N GLN A 91 -17.18 9.41 -24.02
CA GLN A 91 -16.42 9.42 -22.76
C GLN A 91 -15.75 8.06 -22.49
N ALA A 92 -16.41 6.97 -22.84
CA ALA A 92 -15.85 5.63 -22.67
C ALA A 92 -14.55 5.41 -23.46
N CYS A 93 -14.33 6.12 -24.58
CA CYS A 93 -13.06 6.08 -25.30
C CYS A 93 -11.92 6.64 -24.44
N HIS A 94 -12.14 7.80 -23.80
CA HIS A 94 -11.16 8.42 -22.92
C HIS A 94 -10.92 7.60 -21.65
N ASP A 95 -11.98 7.07 -21.02
CA ASP A 95 -11.84 6.24 -19.83
C ASP A 95 -11.01 4.97 -20.12
N ILE A 96 -11.21 4.34 -21.28
CA ILE A 96 -10.41 3.18 -21.73
C ILE A 96 -8.97 3.59 -21.98
N PHE A 97 -8.73 4.72 -22.64
CA PHE A 97 -7.37 5.22 -22.87
C PHE A 97 -6.63 5.51 -21.57
N THR A 98 -7.25 6.20 -20.62
CA THR A 98 -6.65 6.50 -19.30
C THR A 98 -6.33 5.22 -18.54
N ARG A 99 -7.24 4.24 -18.52
CA ARG A 99 -6.99 2.93 -17.89
C ARG A 99 -5.78 2.22 -18.48
N ILE A 100 -5.63 2.26 -19.80
CA ILE A 100 -4.49 1.63 -20.49
C ILE A 100 -3.20 2.41 -20.22
N ALA A 101 -3.25 3.75 -20.30
CA ALA A 101 -2.11 4.61 -20.01
C ALA A 101 -1.61 4.37 -18.59
N ASP A 102 -2.49 4.37 -17.58
CA ASP A 102 -2.12 4.11 -16.19
C ASP A 102 -1.53 2.71 -16.01
N ALA A 103 -2.13 1.70 -16.63
CA ALA A 103 -1.62 0.33 -16.52
C ALA A 103 -0.22 0.20 -17.14
N LEU A 104 0.00 0.76 -18.34
CA LEU A 104 1.31 0.71 -18.99
C LEU A 104 2.33 1.53 -18.21
N THR A 105 2.00 2.74 -17.74
CA THR A 105 2.93 3.60 -17.00
C THR A 105 3.28 3.06 -15.61
N PHE A 106 2.33 2.51 -14.86
CA PHE A 106 2.56 2.15 -13.46
C PHE A 106 2.85 0.68 -13.21
N ARG A 107 2.33 -0.22 -14.06
CA ARG A 107 2.41 -1.68 -13.86
C ARG A 107 3.35 -2.37 -14.84
N THR A 108 3.87 -1.66 -15.84
CA THR A 108 4.92 -2.18 -16.72
C THR A 108 6.21 -1.40 -16.52
N ASN A 109 7.30 -1.97 -17.03
CA ASN A 109 8.57 -1.27 -17.12
C ASN A 109 8.71 -0.57 -18.47
N LEU A 110 7.65 -0.39 -19.27
CA LEU A 110 7.76 0.40 -20.49
C LEU A 110 8.01 1.86 -20.09
N ASN A 111 9.21 2.37 -20.37
CA ASN A 111 9.63 3.74 -20.07
C ASN A 111 8.86 4.72 -20.98
N ILE A 112 7.59 4.95 -20.65
CA ILE A 112 6.70 5.85 -21.39
C ILE A 112 7.08 7.28 -21.05
N GLU A 113 7.62 8.00 -22.03
CA GLU A 113 7.97 9.42 -21.89
C GLU A 113 6.75 10.32 -22.10
N LYS A 114 5.91 9.99 -23.09
CA LYS A 114 4.75 10.79 -23.50
C LYS A 114 3.62 9.90 -23.95
N SER A 115 2.39 10.37 -23.75
CA SER A 115 1.19 9.74 -24.30
C SER A 115 0.22 10.81 -24.78
N GLY A 116 -0.63 10.47 -25.74
CA GLY A 116 -1.65 11.37 -26.25
C GLY A 116 -2.79 10.62 -26.94
N CYS A 117 -3.91 11.30 -27.11
CA CYS A 117 -5.07 10.79 -27.86
C CYS A 117 -5.60 11.86 -28.82
N THR A 118 -6.26 11.40 -29.88
CA THR A 118 -6.90 12.26 -30.88
C THR A 118 -8.35 12.53 -30.55
N GLU A 119 -9.00 13.36 -31.36
CA GLU A 119 -10.46 13.50 -31.33
C GLU A 119 -11.15 12.16 -31.63
N ILE A 120 -12.41 12.06 -31.18
CA ILE A 120 -13.25 10.88 -31.37
C ILE A 120 -13.99 11.05 -32.71
N ALA A 121 -13.83 10.06 -33.59
CA ALA A 121 -14.53 9.98 -34.86
C ALA A 121 -15.63 8.90 -34.81
N SER A 122 -16.74 9.14 -35.50
CA SER A 122 -17.75 8.10 -35.73
C SER A 122 -17.39 7.29 -36.97
N ASP A 123 -17.27 5.97 -36.83
CA ASP A 123 -17.11 5.04 -37.93
C ASP A 123 -18.45 4.34 -38.22
N ARG A 124 -18.98 4.58 -39.42
CA ARG A 124 -20.27 4.03 -39.87
C ARG A 124 -20.17 2.57 -40.29
N ASP A 125 -18.99 2.12 -40.71
CA ASP A 125 -18.81 0.77 -41.22
C ASP A 125 -18.75 -0.24 -40.06
N THR A 126 -18.34 0.21 -38.88
CA THR A 126 -18.24 -0.61 -37.66
C THR A 126 -19.29 -0.29 -36.60
N ASP A 127 -20.14 0.72 -36.85
CA ASP A 127 -21.16 1.23 -35.92
C ASP A 127 -20.57 1.60 -34.54
N ALA A 128 -19.45 2.33 -34.56
CA ALA A 128 -18.67 2.62 -33.36
C ALA A 128 -18.03 4.01 -33.35
N LEU A 129 -17.68 4.44 -32.14
CA LEU A 129 -16.83 5.58 -31.88
C LEU A 129 -15.37 5.10 -31.84
N VAL A 130 -14.53 5.75 -32.63
CA VAL A 130 -13.12 5.42 -32.77
C VAL A 130 -12.28 6.57 -32.25
N MET A 131 -11.30 6.26 -31.40
CA MET A 131 -10.31 7.21 -30.92
C MET A 131 -8.93 6.59 -31.04
N ASN A 132 -7.99 7.34 -31.59
CA ASN A 132 -6.60 6.89 -31.69
C ASN A 132 -5.80 7.47 -30.53
N GLY A 133 -5.00 6.62 -29.90
CA GLY A 133 -4.03 6.97 -28.87
C GLY A 133 -2.61 6.66 -29.34
N TRP A 134 -1.63 7.24 -28.68
CA TRP A 134 -0.23 6.90 -28.90
C TRP A 134 0.57 6.98 -27.60
N PHE A 135 1.63 6.18 -27.52
CA PHE A 135 2.61 6.15 -26.44
C PHE A 135 4.01 6.23 -27.04
N LEU A 136 4.82 7.14 -26.51
CA LEU A 136 6.24 7.26 -26.83
C LEU A 136 7.04 6.56 -25.73
N MET A 137 7.75 5.52 -26.12
CA MET A 137 8.55 4.69 -25.23
C MET A 137 10.03 4.80 -25.58
N ASN A 138 10.89 4.74 -24.57
CA ASN A 138 12.32 4.77 -24.77
C ASN A 138 12.95 3.44 -24.28
N ALA A 139 13.80 2.84 -25.11
CA ALA A 139 14.51 1.60 -24.80
C ALA A 139 16.00 1.75 -25.06
N ASP A 140 16.82 1.38 -24.07
CA ASP A 140 18.27 1.41 -24.20
C ASP A 140 18.80 0.05 -24.66
N PHE A 141 19.54 0.07 -25.76
CA PHE A 141 20.25 -1.07 -26.32
C PHE A 141 21.74 -0.91 -26.03
N CYS A 142 22.21 -1.44 -24.89
CA CYS A 142 23.63 -1.54 -24.62
C CYS A 142 24.11 -3.00 -24.52
N PRO A 143 24.99 -3.48 -25.44
CA PRO A 143 25.51 -4.85 -25.44
C PRO A 143 26.22 -5.25 -24.15
N ALA A 144 26.86 -4.29 -23.46
CA ALA A 144 27.58 -4.50 -22.21
C ALA A 144 26.67 -4.70 -20.98
N GLN A 145 25.38 -4.34 -21.07
CA GLN A 145 24.39 -4.54 -20.01
C GLN A 145 23.44 -5.71 -20.32
N SER A 146 23.84 -6.62 -21.22
CA SER A 146 22.96 -7.69 -21.73
C SER A 146 22.59 -8.72 -20.67
N THR A 147 21.33 -8.68 -20.23
CA THR A 147 20.51 -9.89 -20.14
C THR A 147 19.03 -9.69 -20.49
N ASP A 148 18.49 -8.47 -20.62
CA ASP A 148 17.10 -8.27 -21.05
C ASP A 148 16.95 -6.96 -21.86
N ASP A 149 15.91 -6.88 -22.71
CA ASP A 149 15.47 -5.64 -23.35
C ASP A 149 15.11 -4.63 -22.25
N ASN A 150 16.09 -3.84 -21.82
CA ASN A 150 15.95 -2.90 -20.72
C ASN A 150 15.17 -1.68 -21.18
N TYR A 151 13.85 -1.72 -21.03
CA TYR A 151 13.00 -0.52 -20.94
C TYR A 151 13.27 0.23 -19.62
N ALA A 152 14.51 0.28 -19.15
CA ALA A 152 14.86 0.87 -17.87
C ALA A 152 14.38 2.32 -17.86
N ASN A 153 13.44 2.62 -16.95
CA ASN A 153 13.04 3.98 -16.60
C ASN A 153 14.31 4.82 -16.42
N PHE A 154 14.34 6.02 -17.02
CA PHE A 154 15.40 6.99 -16.71
C PHE A 154 15.32 7.50 -15.27
N LEU A 155 14.28 7.12 -14.52
CA LEU A 155 14.10 7.41 -13.11
C LEU A 155 13.61 6.16 -12.37
N ASP A 156 14.54 5.46 -11.75
CA ASP A 156 14.24 4.42 -10.78
C ASP A 156 13.32 4.99 -9.68
N LYS A 157 12.23 4.29 -9.34
CA LYS A 157 11.33 4.68 -8.24
C LYS A 157 12.10 4.71 -6.91
N GLU A 158 13.18 3.93 -6.79
CA GLU A 158 14.14 4.02 -5.68
C GLU A 158 15.06 5.26 -5.79
N LEU A 159 15.23 5.87 -6.95
CA LEU A 159 15.96 7.14 -7.10
C LEU A 159 15.11 8.34 -6.66
N LEU A 160 13.81 8.34 -6.98
CA LEU A 160 12.88 9.42 -6.60
C LEU A 160 12.43 9.35 -5.14
N CYS A 161 12.14 8.13 -4.68
CA CYS A 161 11.52 7.90 -3.37
C CYS A 161 12.22 6.79 -2.58
N GLY A 162 13.37 6.26 -3.01
CA GLY A 162 13.99 5.12 -2.33
C GLY A 162 14.48 5.45 -0.94
N SER A 163 14.83 6.70 -0.66
CA SER A 163 15.08 7.16 0.72
C SER A 163 13.83 7.08 1.60
N HIS A 164 12.63 7.25 1.04
CA HIS A 164 11.38 7.06 1.76
C HIS A 164 11.05 5.57 1.84
N ILE A 165 11.04 4.85 0.71
CA ILE A 165 10.65 3.43 0.60
C ILE A 165 11.55 2.53 1.45
N ARG A 166 12.86 2.82 1.53
CA ARG A 166 13.84 2.03 2.31
C ARG A 166 13.97 2.51 3.76
N ASN A 167 13.29 3.58 4.16
CA ASN A 167 13.36 4.09 5.51
C ASN A 167 12.33 3.37 6.41
N SER A 168 12.79 2.29 7.04
CA SER A 168 12.00 1.51 7.99
C SER A 168 11.67 2.25 9.30
N GLU A 169 12.21 3.45 9.54
CA GLU A 169 11.86 4.28 10.70
C GLU A 169 10.59 5.11 10.48
N ILE A 170 10.30 5.49 9.22
CA ILE A 170 9.11 6.29 8.88
C ILE A 170 7.91 5.43 8.44
N HIS A 171 8.15 4.19 8.01
CA HIS A 171 7.08 3.26 7.66
C HIS A 171 6.57 2.52 8.89
N VAL A 172 5.25 2.44 9.01
CA VAL A 172 4.60 1.63 10.04
C VAL A 172 4.91 0.16 9.77
N THR A 173 5.63 -0.47 10.68
CA THR A 173 5.95 -1.89 10.55
C THR A 173 4.69 -2.74 10.75
N ALA A 174 4.71 -3.99 10.30
CA ALA A 174 3.60 -4.92 10.57
C ALA A 174 3.32 -5.08 12.08
N ALA A 175 4.38 -5.07 12.90
CA ALA A 175 4.27 -5.12 14.36
C ALA A 175 3.64 -3.84 14.95
N ASP A 176 3.98 -2.66 14.41
CA ASP A 176 3.35 -1.40 14.83
C ASP A 176 1.87 -1.36 14.45
N LYS A 177 1.53 -1.83 13.25
CA LYS A 177 0.14 -1.93 12.78
C LYS A 177 -0.69 -2.87 13.67
N GLU A 178 -0.11 -3.96 14.14
CA GLU A 178 -0.76 -4.90 15.06
C GLU A 178 -0.95 -4.30 16.47
N ARG A 179 0.03 -3.53 16.96
CA ARG A 179 -0.12 -2.75 18.21
C ARG A 179 -1.20 -1.69 18.10
N TRP A 180 -1.30 -1.01 16.96
CA TRP A 180 -2.28 0.08 16.74
C TRP A 180 -3.71 -0.43 16.59
N ASN A 181 -3.90 -1.60 15.99
CA ASN A 181 -5.24 -2.14 15.73
C ASN A 181 -5.89 -2.77 16.97
N VAL A 182 -5.12 -3.15 17.99
CA VAL A 182 -5.65 -3.65 19.28
C VAL A 182 -4.85 -3.05 20.45
N PRO A 183 -5.02 -1.74 20.72
CA PRO A 183 -4.15 -1.00 21.64
C PRO A 183 -4.50 -1.23 23.11
N VAL A 184 -5.62 -1.88 23.41
CA VAL A 184 -6.15 -2.01 24.77
C VAL A 184 -6.67 -3.42 25.01
N ALA A 185 -6.27 -4.03 26.13
CA ALA A 185 -6.97 -5.16 26.73
C ALA A 185 -7.81 -4.67 27.92
N THR A 186 -9.06 -5.11 27.96
CA THR A 186 -9.96 -4.86 29.09
C THR A 186 -10.43 -6.17 29.68
N GLY A 187 -10.75 -6.16 30.97
CA GLY A 187 -11.31 -7.33 31.63
C GLY A 187 -11.73 -7.03 33.05
N PHE A 188 -12.15 -8.07 33.75
CA PHE A 188 -12.55 -7.97 35.15
C PHE A 188 -12.15 -9.22 35.92
N TYR A 189 -12.08 -9.08 37.25
CA TYR A 189 -11.92 -10.22 38.16
C TYR A 189 -12.66 -9.97 39.47
N ILE A 190 -12.99 -11.06 40.15
CA ILE A 190 -13.53 -11.02 41.52
C ILE A 190 -12.38 -11.21 42.49
N GLY A 191 -12.27 -10.32 43.46
CA GLY A 191 -11.27 -10.36 44.50
C GLY A 191 -11.51 -11.52 45.45
N ASN A 192 -10.42 -12.16 45.87
CA ASN A 192 -10.44 -13.36 46.71
C ASN A 192 -9.74 -13.17 48.06
N GLY A 193 -9.33 -11.95 48.40
CA GLY A 193 -8.68 -11.61 49.66
C GLY A 193 -7.21 -11.99 49.77
N SER A 194 -6.63 -12.67 48.76
CA SER A 194 -5.21 -13.01 48.76
C SER A 194 -4.35 -11.74 48.79
N SER A 195 -3.23 -11.78 49.53
CA SER A 195 -2.31 -10.65 49.67
C SER A 195 -1.58 -10.29 48.37
N SER A 196 -1.55 -11.20 47.39
CA SER A 196 -0.94 -10.98 46.08
C SER A 196 -1.60 -11.86 45.04
N ARG A 197 -1.76 -11.35 43.81
CA ARG A 197 -2.28 -12.11 42.67
C ARG A 197 -1.73 -11.54 41.35
N THR A 198 -1.49 -12.42 40.39
CA THR A 198 -0.96 -12.06 39.07
C THR A 198 -2.00 -12.38 37.99
N PHE A 199 -2.12 -11.50 37.00
CA PHE A 199 -3.07 -11.60 35.89
C PHE A 199 -2.31 -11.51 34.56
N PRO A 200 -2.42 -12.52 33.67
CA PRO A 200 -1.77 -12.52 32.36
C PRO A 200 -2.56 -11.70 31.33
N LEU A 201 -1.86 -10.99 30.45
CA LEU A 201 -2.42 -10.17 29.36
C LEU A 201 -1.81 -10.46 27.98
N GLU A 202 -0.91 -11.44 27.85
CA GLU A 202 -0.17 -11.79 26.61
C GLU A 202 0.77 -10.68 26.06
N PHE A 203 0.86 -9.54 26.73
CA PHE A 203 1.82 -8.46 26.48
C PHE A 203 2.22 -7.79 27.79
N GLN A 204 3.30 -6.99 27.77
CA GLN A 204 3.66 -6.09 28.87
C GLN A 204 2.92 -4.75 28.70
N PRO A 205 1.97 -4.39 29.58
CA PRO A 205 1.29 -3.10 29.48
C PRO A 205 2.26 -1.93 29.64
N GLN A 206 2.04 -0.83 28.91
CA GLN A 206 2.73 0.45 29.13
C GLN A 206 1.99 1.30 30.16
N TYR A 207 0.68 1.12 30.23
CA TYR A 207 -0.19 1.81 31.17
C TYR A 207 -1.34 0.90 31.58
N LEU A 208 -1.67 0.92 32.87
CA LEU A 208 -2.70 0.09 33.46
C LEU A 208 -3.53 0.92 34.42
N ILE A 209 -4.84 0.87 34.26
CA ILE A 209 -5.81 1.39 35.22
C ILE A 209 -6.56 0.21 35.80
N LEU A 210 -6.69 0.17 37.12
CA LEU A 210 -7.42 -0.85 37.85
C LEU A 210 -8.30 -0.20 38.90
N MET A 211 -9.57 -0.59 38.98
CA MET A 211 -10.52 -0.03 39.94
C MET A 211 -11.61 -1.01 40.36
N ALA A 212 -12.07 -0.90 41.61
CA ALA A 212 -13.24 -1.62 42.08
C ALA A 212 -14.50 -1.07 41.40
N ALA A 213 -15.31 -1.97 40.81
CA ALA A 213 -16.57 -1.61 40.20
C ALA A 213 -17.59 -1.21 41.27
N GLY A 214 -18.20 -0.03 41.11
CA GLY A 214 -19.25 0.47 42.00
C GLY A 214 -18.75 1.01 43.34
N GLN A 215 -17.45 1.22 43.52
CA GLN A 215 -16.87 1.85 44.73
C GLN A 215 -16.15 3.16 44.39
N PRO A 216 -16.07 4.12 45.33
CA PRO A 216 -15.23 5.29 45.16
C PRO A 216 -13.75 4.90 45.12
N ALA A 217 -12.91 5.71 44.49
CA ALA A 217 -11.47 5.45 44.37
C ALA A 217 -10.78 5.26 45.73
N VAL A 218 -11.27 5.96 46.77
CA VAL A 218 -10.80 5.86 48.15
C VAL A 218 -11.99 5.86 49.10
N THR A 219 -11.94 5.01 50.13
CA THR A 219 -12.85 5.05 51.28
C THR A 219 -12.08 5.35 52.55
N ILE A 220 -12.60 6.23 53.41
CA ILE A 220 -11.98 6.64 54.67
C ILE A 220 -12.75 6.04 55.85
N ASP A 221 -12.03 5.45 56.78
CA ASP A 221 -12.52 5.04 58.09
C ASP A 221 -12.01 6.03 59.16
N PHE A 222 -12.88 6.97 59.53
CA PHE A 222 -12.57 8.00 60.52
C PHE A 222 -12.39 7.44 61.94
N ALA A 223 -13.05 6.33 62.29
CA ALA A 223 -12.95 5.75 63.62
C ALA A 223 -11.56 5.15 63.85
N ASN A 224 -11.02 4.47 62.84
CA ASN A 224 -9.69 3.87 62.89
C ASN A 224 -8.58 4.76 62.31
N SER A 225 -8.92 5.95 61.82
CA SER A 225 -7.99 6.86 61.12
C SER A 225 -7.25 6.17 59.95
N THR A 226 -7.94 5.29 59.22
CA THR A 226 -7.39 4.56 58.07
C THR A 226 -8.13 4.88 56.77
N ALA A 227 -7.51 4.60 55.62
CA ALA A 227 -8.14 4.70 54.32
C ALA A 227 -7.80 3.49 53.45
N LYS A 228 -8.69 3.16 52.52
CA LYS A 228 -8.49 2.11 51.52
C LYS A 228 -8.54 2.71 50.13
N SER A 229 -7.54 2.41 49.31
CA SER A 229 -7.54 2.74 47.89
C SER A 229 -8.10 1.56 47.10
N HIS A 230 -9.19 1.81 46.39
CA HIS A 230 -9.86 0.85 45.51
C HIS A 230 -9.52 1.06 44.04
N MET A 231 -8.72 2.09 43.74
CA MET A 231 -8.18 2.38 42.42
C MET A 231 -6.65 2.41 42.50
N ALA A 232 -6.01 1.93 41.45
CA ALA A 232 -4.57 2.01 41.28
C ALA A 232 -4.22 2.09 39.79
N MET A 233 -3.12 2.79 39.52
CA MET A 233 -2.62 2.99 38.16
C MET A 233 -1.14 2.65 38.11
N ALA A 234 -0.68 2.07 37.02
CA ALA A 234 0.72 1.75 36.81
C ALA A 234 1.15 2.16 35.41
N THR A 235 2.40 2.62 35.29
CA THR A 235 3.15 2.76 34.05
C THR A 235 4.33 1.80 34.06
N ALA A 236 5.06 1.68 32.95
CA ALA A 236 6.27 0.85 32.89
C ALA A 236 7.33 1.23 33.95
N ASN A 237 7.37 2.50 34.38
CA ASN A 237 8.42 3.04 35.25
C ASN A 237 7.95 3.31 36.69
N THR A 238 6.66 3.50 36.92
CA THR A 238 6.13 3.83 38.24
C THR A 238 4.75 3.23 38.47
N SER A 239 4.36 3.05 39.73
CA SER A 239 3.07 2.48 40.07
C SER A 239 2.48 3.09 41.32
N SER A 240 1.16 3.14 41.34
CA SER A 240 0.40 3.34 42.57
C SER A 240 0.64 2.18 43.53
N GLN A 241 0.40 2.40 44.82
CA GLN A 241 0.59 1.35 45.80
C GLN A 241 -0.23 0.09 45.47
N GLY A 242 0.43 -1.07 45.54
CA GLY A 242 -0.23 -2.36 45.43
C GLY A 242 -0.49 -2.85 44.01
N ILE A 243 0.01 -2.18 42.97
CA ILE A 243 -0.04 -2.66 41.60
C ILE A 243 1.35 -2.64 40.97
N GLN A 244 1.65 -3.60 40.12
CA GLN A 244 2.92 -3.66 39.40
C GLN A 244 2.71 -4.27 38.02
N ILE A 245 3.30 -3.66 36.99
CA ILE A 245 3.33 -4.22 35.64
C ILE A 245 4.39 -5.33 35.58
N THR A 246 4.07 -6.44 34.92
CA THR A 246 4.98 -7.55 34.65
C THR A 246 5.26 -7.65 33.16
N SER A 247 6.21 -8.52 32.75
CA SER A 247 6.56 -8.72 31.33
C SER A 247 5.41 -9.27 30.47
N SER A 248 4.34 -9.79 31.08
CA SER A 248 3.22 -10.41 30.38
C SER A 248 1.86 -10.12 31.03
N GLY A 249 1.75 -9.03 31.80
CA GLY A 249 0.51 -8.62 32.46
C GLY A 249 0.74 -7.72 33.66
N PHE A 250 0.09 -8.05 34.78
CA PHE A 250 0.23 -7.27 36.01
C PHE A 250 0.04 -8.10 37.27
N LYS A 251 0.49 -7.54 38.38
CA LYS A 251 0.36 -8.10 39.72
C LYS A 251 -0.31 -7.09 40.62
N VAL A 252 -1.29 -7.54 41.38
CA VAL A 252 -1.87 -6.79 42.50
C VAL A 252 -1.32 -7.33 43.80
N SER A 253 -1.08 -6.45 44.77
CA SER A 253 -0.58 -6.78 46.09
C SER A 253 -1.26 -5.88 47.13
N LYS A 254 -1.51 -6.44 48.30
CA LYS A 254 -1.90 -5.66 49.46
C LYS A 254 -0.67 -4.97 50.02
N ALA A 255 -0.66 -3.66 50.03
CA ALA A 255 0.40 -2.83 50.58
C ALA A 255 -0.21 -1.69 51.39
N THR A 256 0.45 -1.31 52.47
CA THR A 256 0.04 -0.21 53.34
C THR A 256 1.19 0.78 53.46
N SER A 257 0.91 2.07 53.24
CA SER A 257 1.86 3.17 53.45
C SER A 257 1.16 4.26 54.24
N GLY A 258 1.74 4.61 55.39
CA GLY A 258 1.03 5.38 56.42
C GLY A 258 -0.29 4.70 56.77
N ASN A 259 -1.39 5.44 56.66
CA ASN A 259 -2.72 4.97 57.00
C ASN A 259 -3.55 4.52 55.78
N VAL A 260 -2.94 4.44 54.60
CA VAL A 260 -3.62 4.04 53.35
C VAL A 260 -3.22 2.62 52.98
N THR A 261 -4.20 1.76 52.75
CA THR A 261 -4.01 0.39 52.26
C THR A 261 -4.54 0.24 50.84
N SER A 262 -3.76 -0.37 49.95
CA SER A 262 -4.25 -0.78 48.63
C SER A 262 -5.18 -2.00 48.76
N ASP A 263 -6.46 -1.81 48.46
CA ASP A 263 -7.50 -2.84 48.53
C ASP A 263 -7.93 -3.23 47.11
N LEU A 264 -6.99 -3.83 46.37
CA LEU A 264 -7.16 -4.20 44.96
C LEU A 264 -7.55 -5.67 44.76
N ASN A 265 -7.89 -6.39 45.84
CA ASN A 265 -8.25 -7.80 45.80
C ASN A 265 -9.17 -8.21 46.96
N ALA A 266 -10.05 -7.32 47.41
CA ALA A 266 -10.97 -7.59 48.50
C ALA A 266 -11.93 -8.75 48.17
N ILE A 267 -12.24 -9.59 49.16
CA ILE A 267 -13.11 -10.76 48.98
C ILE A 267 -14.49 -10.30 48.47
N GLY A 268 -14.93 -10.85 47.34
CA GLY A 268 -16.27 -10.63 46.78
C GLY A 268 -16.45 -9.29 46.06
N VAL A 269 -15.40 -8.47 45.96
CA VAL A 269 -15.42 -7.20 45.22
C VAL A 269 -15.03 -7.45 43.77
N SER A 270 -15.78 -6.88 42.83
CA SER A 270 -15.45 -6.94 41.41
C SER A 270 -14.50 -5.79 41.05
N TYR A 271 -13.44 -6.09 40.32
CA TYR A 271 -12.47 -5.13 39.81
C TYR A 271 -12.46 -5.16 38.29
N ILE A 272 -12.38 -4.00 37.67
CA ILE A 272 -12.17 -3.85 36.24
C ILE A 272 -10.77 -3.33 35.99
N TYR A 273 -10.19 -3.73 34.85
CA TYR A 273 -8.91 -3.20 34.40
C TYR A 273 -8.96 -2.79 32.93
N VAL A 274 -8.15 -1.78 32.62
CA VAL A 274 -7.88 -1.30 31.27
C VAL A 274 -6.37 -1.23 31.12
N ALA A 275 -5.82 -2.08 30.25
CA ALA A 275 -4.39 -2.22 30.03
C ALA A 275 -4.05 -1.81 28.60
N TYR A 276 -3.18 -0.82 28.46
CA TYR A 276 -2.71 -0.31 27.19
C TYR A 276 -1.40 -1.00 26.83
N LYS A 277 -1.28 -1.46 25.58
CA LYS A 277 -0.04 -2.00 25.01
C LYS A 277 1.06 -0.94 24.91
#